data_AF-A0A931RN56-F1
#
_entry.id   AF-A0A931RN56-F1
#
_cell.length_a   1.000
_cell.length_b   1.000
_cell.length_c   1.000
_cell.angle_alpha   90.00
_cell.angle_beta   90.00
_cell.angle_gamma   90.00
#
_symmetry.space_group_name_H-M   'P 1'
#
loop_
_entity.id
_entity.type
_entity.pdbx_description
1 polymer ?
#
loop_
_entity_poly.entity_id
_entity_poly.type
_entity_poly.pdbx_seq_one_letter_code
_entity_poly.pdbx_strand_id
1 'polypeptide(L)'
;MQTAVQTSPTVAVPKKIREKGFVVLGLDEYEALKSAAIPTYHLTGAAAEELDREVEQALKEDREGKTIEASSIREAMSVYDAQGGIKD
;
A
#
# COMPACT_ATOMS: atom_id res chain seq x y z
N MET A 1 -43.78 15.29 -35.30
CA MET A 1 -42.81 15.24 -34.19
C MET A 1 -42.40 13.78 -34.00
N GLN A 2 -41.16 13.40 -34.33
CA GLN A 2 -40.65 12.06 -34.02
C GLN A 2 -39.97 12.11 -32.65
N THR A 3 -40.46 11.32 -31.72
CA THR A 3 -39.81 11.08 -30.43
C THR A 3 -38.65 10.11 -30.63
N ALA A 4 -37.43 10.55 -30.31
CA ALA A 4 -36.26 9.68 -30.30
C ALA A 4 -36.44 8.63 -29.18
N VAL A 5 -36.41 7.36 -29.55
CA VAL A 5 -36.37 6.25 -28.59
C VAL A 5 -34.95 6.17 -28.05
N GLN A 6 -34.78 6.47 -26.77
CA GLN A 6 -33.50 6.31 -26.09
C GLN A 6 -33.27 4.82 -25.85
N THR A 7 -32.39 4.21 -26.63
CA THR A 7 -32.03 2.79 -26.47
C THR A 7 -30.90 2.65 -25.47
N SER A 8 -31.18 2.10 -24.29
CA SER A 8 -30.14 1.73 -23.32
C SER A 8 -29.43 0.45 -23.79
N PRO A 9 -28.11 0.47 -24.02
CA PRO A 9 -27.38 -0.74 -24.38
C PRO A 9 -27.46 -1.75 -23.23
N THR A 10 -27.90 -2.97 -23.54
CA THR A 10 -27.95 -4.08 -22.59
C THR A 10 -26.70 -4.92 -22.74
N VAL A 11 -25.96 -5.14 -21.65
CA VAL A 11 -24.77 -6.00 -21.62
C VAL A 11 -25.04 -7.23 -20.77
N ALA A 12 -24.81 -8.41 -21.32
CA ALA A 12 -24.90 -9.66 -20.58
C ALA A 12 -23.66 -9.81 -19.68
N VAL A 13 -23.86 -9.78 -18.36
CA VAL A 13 -22.78 -10.03 -17.38
C VAL A 13 -22.76 -11.52 -17.01
N PRO A 14 -21.65 -12.25 -17.24
CA PRO A 14 -21.51 -13.66 -16.89
C PRO A 14 -21.77 -13.94 -15.40
N LYS A 15 -22.42 -15.07 -15.10
CA LYS A 15 -22.79 -15.46 -13.72
C LYS A 15 -21.59 -15.53 -12.76
N LYS A 16 -20.44 -16.03 -13.23
CA LYS A 16 -19.19 -16.12 -12.45
C LYS A 16 -18.68 -14.76 -11.93
N ILE A 17 -18.99 -13.68 -12.64
CA ILE A 17 -18.57 -12.32 -12.27
C ILE A 17 -19.52 -11.74 -11.20
N ARG A 18 -20.79 -12.15 -11.21
CA ARG A 18 -21.78 -11.70 -10.21
C ARG A 18 -21.52 -12.27 -8.81
N GLU A 19 -20.91 -13.45 -8.72
CA GLU A 19 -20.60 -14.11 -7.45
C GLU A 19 -19.52 -13.39 -6.63
N LYS A 20 -18.64 -12.63 -7.27
CA LYS A 20 -17.55 -11.89 -6.63
C LYS A 20 -17.83 -10.38 -6.51
N GLY A 21 -19.00 -9.93 -6.95
CA GLY A 21 -19.31 -8.50 -7.12
C GLY A 21 -18.69 -7.93 -8.42
N PHE A 22 -19.34 -6.92 -8.99
CA PHE A 22 -18.84 -6.23 -10.19
C PHE A 22 -19.18 -4.74 -10.16
N VAL A 23 -18.37 -3.96 -10.88
CA VAL A 23 -18.54 -2.51 -11.03
C VAL A 23 -18.64 -2.19 -12.52
N VAL A 24 -19.53 -1.26 -12.88
CA VAL A 24 -19.64 -0.70 -14.24
C VAL A 24 -19.16 0.74 -14.17
N LEU A 25 -18.14 1.08 -14.96
CA LEU A 25 -17.53 2.40 -15.01
C LEU A 25 -17.48 2.89 -16.46
N GLY A 26 -17.49 4.20 -16.65
CA GLY A 26 -17.09 4.79 -17.93
C GLY A 26 -15.63 4.45 -18.25
N LEU A 27 -15.28 4.41 -19.54
CA LEU A 27 -13.91 4.05 -19.94
C LEU A 27 -12.88 5.04 -19.36
N ASP A 28 -13.20 6.34 -19.37
CA ASP A 28 -12.32 7.39 -18.82
C ASP A 28 -12.13 7.23 -17.31
N GLU A 29 -13.19 6.89 -16.58
CA GLU A 29 -13.14 6.64 -15.13
C GLU A 29 -12.34 5.37 -14.81
N TYR A 30 -12.47 4.33 -15.64
CA TYR A 30 -11.71 3.09 -15.51
C TYR A 30 -10.21 3.33 -15.71
N GLU A 31 -9.82 4.09 -16.74
CA GLU A 31 -8.41 4.42 -16.99
C GLU A 31 -7.82 5.34 -15.90
N ALA A 32 -8.61 6.29 -15.39
CA ALA A 32 -8.21 7.11 -14.24
C ALA A 32 -7.97 6.26 -12.99
N LEU A 33 -8.86 5.30 -12.69
CA LEU A 33 -8.71 4.40 -11.55
C LEU A 33 -7.49 3.48 -11.68
N LYS A 34 -7.23 2.99 -12.89
CA LYS A 34 -6.05 2.16 -13.19
C LYS A 34 -4.74 2.94 -13.05
N SER A 35 -4.70 4.21 -13.47
CA SER A 35 -3.50 5.04 -13.33
C SER A 35 -3.24 5.47 -11.88
N ALA A 36 -4.28 5.63 -11.07
CA ALA A 36 -4.18 5.91 -9.64
C ALA A 36 -3.90 4.66 -8.79
N ALA A 37 -3.98 3.45 -9.36
CA ALA A 37 -3.72 2.22 -8.65
C ALA A 37 -2.23 2.14 -8.30
N ILE A 38 -1.89 2.41 -7.04
CA ILE A 38 -0.55 2.17 -6.50
C ILE A 38 -0.41 0.65 -6.35
N PRO A 39 0.49 -0.02 -7.07
CA PRO A 39 0.72 -1.43 -6.89
C PRO A 39 1.27 -1.67 -5.48
N THR A 40 0.56 -2.50 -4.71
CA THR A 40 1.06 -3.01 -3.44
C THR A 40 2.01 -4.16 -3.74
N TYR A 41 3.30 -3.98 -3.45
CA TYR A 41 4.29 -5.04 -3.56
C TYR A 41 4.45 -5.75 -2.22
N HIS A 42 4.42 -7.08 -2.26
CA HIS A 42 4.76 -7.91 -1.11
C HIS A 42 6.14 -8.50 -1.35
N LEU A 43 7.10 -8.14 -0.51
CA LEU A 43 8.42 -8.76 -0.51
C LEU A 43 8.29 -10.20 0.02
N THR A 44 9.05 -11.12 -0.57
CA THR A 44 9.02 -12.55 -0.21
C THR A 44 10.43 -13.12 -0.18
N GLY A 45 10.60 -14.26 0.50
CA GLY A 45 11.88 -14.96 0.65
C GLY A 45 12.63 -14.55 1.91
N ALA A 46 13.81 -15.16 2.11
CA ALA A 46 14.54 -15.10 3.37
C ALA A 46 14.88 -13.67 3.82
N ALA A 47 15.25 -12.78 2.89
CA ALA A 47 15.54 -11.38 3.20
C ALA A 47 14.30 -10.61 3.69
N ALA A 48 13.11 -10.93 3.17
CA ALA A 48 11.86 -10.32 3.65
C ALA A 48 11.52 -10.81 5.06
N GLU A 49 11.70 -12.12 5.32
CA GLU A 49 11.49 -12.70 6.65
C GLU A 49 12.48 -12.18 7.70
N GLU A 50 13.73 -11.92 7.31
CA GLU A 50 14.75 -11.32 8.17
C GLU A 50 14.36 -9.90 8.54
N LEU A 51 13.96 -9.09 7.55
CA LEU A 51 13.45 -7.74 7.78
C LEU A 51 12.22 -7.74 8.71
N ASP A 52 11.28 -8.67 8.52
CA ASP A 52 10.10 -8.78 9.39
C ASP A 52 10.50 -9.01 10.87
N ARG A 53 11.52 -9.87 11.11
CA ARG A 53 12.04 -10.12 12.46
C ARG A 53 12.73 -8.90 13.06
N GLU A 54 13.51 -8.17 12.26
CA GLU A 54 14.16 -6.93 12.70
C GLU A 54 13.11 -5.88 13.11
N VAL A 55 12.04 -5.73 12.31
CA VAL A 55 10.94 -4.81 12.61
C VAL A 55 10.19 -5.23 13.88
N GLU A 56 9.87 -6.52 14.04
CA GLU A 56 9.23 -7.01 15.27
C GLU A 56 10.06 -6.71 16.52
N GLN A 57 11.38 -6.91 16.44
CA GLN A 57 12.30 -6.62 17.53
C GLN A 57 12.38 -5.11 17.81
N ALA A 58 12.51 -4.27 16.78
CA ALA A 58 12.51 -2.81 16.94
C ALA A 58 11.21 -2.29 17.60
N LEU A 59 10.05 -2.81 17.18
CA LEU A 59 8.76 -2.47 17.79
C LEU A 59 8.61 -2.93 19.23
N LYS A 60 9.32 -3.99 19.62
CA LYS A 60 9.37 -4.47 21.00
C LYS A 60 10.26 -3.54 21.84
N GLU A 61 11.42 -3.16 21.32
CA GLU A 61 12.36 -2.25 21.99
C GLU A 61 11.74 -0.87 22.22
N ASP A 62 10.99 -0.36 21.25
CA ASP A 62 10.22 0.88 21.39
C ASP A 62 9.21 0.80 22.55
N ARG A 63 8.43 -0.29 22.60
CA ARG A 63 7.49 -0.53 23.71
C ARG A 63 8.16 -0.67 25.07
N GLU A 64 9.40 -1.15 25.10
CA GLU A 64 10.23 -1.27 26.30
C GLU A 64 10.93 0.06 26.67
N GLY A 65 10.75 1.13 25.89
CA GLY A 65 11.37 2.44 26.12
C GLY A 65 12.87 2.45 25.83
N LYS A 66 13.34 1.56 24.96
CA LYS A 66 14.76 1.46 24.55
C LYS A 66 15.08 2.31 23.32
N THR A 67 14.10 3.02 22.77
CA THR A 67 14.25 3.97 21.67
C THR A 67 14.54 5.38 22.19
N ILE A 68 15.05 6.23 21.30
CA ILE A 68 15.25 7.66 21.56
C ILE A 68 14.19 8.46 20.80
N GLU A 69 13.68 9.52 21.41
CA GLU A 69 12.91 10.53 20.69
C GLU A 69 13.85 11.62 20.17
N ALA A 70 13.69 12.00 18.91
CA ALA A 70 14.43 13.08 18.29
C ALA A 70 13.48 13.94 17.46
N SER A 71 13.68 15.25 17.48
CA SER A 71 12.88 16.22 16.73
C SER A 71 13.20 16.24 15.23
N SER A 72 14.31 15.60 14.82
CA SER A 72 14.72 15.49 13.43
C SER A 72 15.61 14.28 13.19
N ILE A 73 15.70 13.85 11.93
CA ILE A 73 16.64 12.78 11.51
C ILE A 73 18.08 13.16 11.84
N ARG A 74 18.48 14.43 11.64
CA ARG A 74 19.84 14.89 11.96
C ARG A 74 20.17 14.69 13.44
N GLU A 75 19.23 14.99 14.32
CA GLU A 75 19.38 14.78 15.75
C GLU A 75 19.46 13.29 16.08
N ALA A 76 18.57 12.47 15.52
CA ALA A 76 18.59 11.01 15.71
C ALA A 76 19.95 10.40 15.31
N MET A 77 20.48 10.80 14.14
CA MET A 77 21.80 10.34 13.65
C MET A 77 22.93 10.79 14.57
N SER A 78 22.92 12.04 15.05
CA SER A 78 23.95 12.53 15.96
C SER A 78 23.97 11.78 17.29
N VAL A 79 22.81 11.41 17.82
CA VAL A 79 22.71 10.61 19.06
C VAL A 79 23.18 9.18 18.80
N TYR A 80 22.80 8.60 17.67
CA TYR A 80 23.23 7.27 17.26
C TYR A 80 24.77 7.16 17.12
N ASP A 81 25.39 8.13 16.44
CA ASP A 81 26.84 8.19 16.27
C ASP A 81 27.56 8.32 17.63
N ALA A 82 27.02 9.13 18.53
CA ALA A 82 27.57 9.31 19.89
C ALA A 82 27.47 8.03 20.75
N GLN A 83 26.50 7.15 20.49
CA GLN A 83 26.35 5.86 21.16
C GLN A 83 27.25 4.76 20.55
N GLY A 84 28.09 5.10 19.57
CA GLY A 84 29.04 4.17 18.97
C GLY A 84 28.40 3.31 17.89
N GLY A 85 27.60 3.93 17.01
CA GLY A 85 26.91 3.34 15.86
C GLY A 85 27.79 2.40 15.00
N ILE A 86 27.17 1.69 14.04
CA ILE A 86 27.80 0.60 13.27
C ILE A 86 29.22 0.98 12.84
N LYS A 87 30.21 0.28 13.42
CA LYS A 87 31.60 0.39 12.99
C LYS A 87 31.76 -0.57 11.83
N ASP A 88 31.92 -0.01 10.63
CA ASP A 88 32.39 -0.74 9.45
C ASP A 88 33.76 -1.40 9.70
#